data_AF-A0A2S8WXJ8-F1
#
_entry.id   AF-A0A2S8WXJ8-F1
#
_cell.length_a   1.000
_cell.length_b   1.000
_cell.length_c   1.000
_cell.angle_alpha   90.00
_cell.angle_beta   90.00
_cell.angle_gamma   90.00
#
_symmetry.space_group_name_H-M   'P 1'
#
loop_
_entity.id
_entity.type
_entity.pdbx_description
1 polymer ?
#
loop_
_entity_poly.entity_id
_entity_poly.type
_entity_poly.pdbx_seq_one_letter_code
_entity_poly.pdbx_strand_id
1 'polypeptide(L)'
;MYSLAKELAGTMKAIMQIETEIAEATNNHYDKEVVRDVEQKRTDLIRACTRDELLVIKTVMKVGQSERGYRHYFDSNDVEIIYLPVELNEHELMQKYSYYLIHKTERELADSIEYYTAVSEQLREGMEILKL
;
A
#
# COMPACT_ATOMS: atom_id res chain seq x y z
N MET A 1 4.59 16.50 -2.49
CA MET A 1 3.89 15.20 -2.37
C MET A 1 4.25 14.25 -3.51
N TYR A 2 3.93 14.54 -4.78
CA TYR A 2 4.28 13.65 -5.90
C TYR A 2 5.80 13.41 -6.09
N SER A 3 6.65 14.43 -5.89
CA SER A 3 8.13 14.23 -5.88
C SER A 3 8.56 13.21 -4.83
N LEU A 4 8.05 13.36 -3.60
CA LEU A 4 8.32 12.43 -2.50
C LEU A 4 7.79 11.02 -2.81
N ALA A 5 6.68 10.90 -3.56
CA ALA A 5 6.20 9.58 -4.01
C ALA A 5 7.18 8.88 -4.96
N LYS A 6 7.87 9.63 -5.83
CA LYS A 6 8.94 9.08 -6.68
C LYS A 6 10.15 8.63 -5.86
N GLU A 7 10.55 9.42 -4.87
CA GLU A 7 11.64 9.08 -3.98
C GLU A 7 11.33 7.82 -3.15
N LEU A 8 10.08 7.64 -2.75
CA LEU A 8 9.61 6.49 -1.97
C LEU A 8 9.25 5.26 -2.81
N ALA A 9 9.41 5.29 -4.13
CA ALA A 9 9.06 4.14 -4.99
C ALA A 9 9.83 2.87 -4.60
N GLY A 10 11.09 3.00 -4.17
CA GLY A 10 11.88 1.89 -3.64
C GLY A 10 11.30 1.33 -2.34
N THR A 11 10.92 2.18 -1.40
CA THR A 11 10.29 1.80 -0.13
C THR A 11 8.96 1.09 -0.35
N MET A 12 8.11 1.60 -1.25
CA MET A 12 6.82 0.97 -1.59
C MET A 12 7.04 -0.42 -2.21
N LYS A 13 8.03 -0.58 -3.10
CA LYS A 13 8.40 -1.90 -3.65
C LYS A 13 8.92 -2.86 -2.56
N ALA A 14 9.71 -2.37 -1.61
CA ALA A 14 10.19 -3.17 -0.49
C ALA A 14 9.03 -3.64 0.42
N ILE A 15 8.06 -2.77 0.72
CA ILE A 15 6.85 -3.16 1.46
C ILE A 15 6.11 -4.28 0.71
N MET A 16 5.86 -4.12 -0.60
CA MET A 16 5.18 -5.14 -1.41
C MET A 16 5.92 -6.50 -1.43
N GLN A 17 7.25 -6.45 -1.47
CA GLN A 17 8.08 -7.65 -1.44
C GLN A 17 7.95 -8.39 -0.11
N ILE A 18 7.99 -7.67 1.02
CA ILE A 18 7.83 -8.28 2.35
C ILE A 18 6.44 -8.90 2.52
N GLU A 19 5.38 -8.23 2.04
CA GLU A 19 4.01 -8.80 2.04
C GLU A 19 3.93 -10.10 1.23
N THR A 20 4.65 -10.20 0.12
CA THR A 20 4.73 -11.43 -0.69
C THR A 20 5.44 -12.54 0.10
N GLU A 21 6.55 -12.22 0.76
CA GLU A 21 7.27 -13.16 1.64
C GLU A 21 6.39 -13.66 2.80
N ILE A 22 5.57 -12.80 3.41
CA ILE A 22 4.61 -13.18 4.46
C ILE A 22 3.56 -14.16 3.91
N ALA A 23 3.00 -13.87 2.72
CA ALA A 23 2.00 -14.72 2.09
C ALA A 23 2.58 -16.10 1.71
N GLU A 24 3.79 -16.13 1.14
CA GLU A 24 4.50 -17.36 0.81
C GLU A 24 4.86 -18.16 2.07
N ALA A 25 5.36 -17.50 3.12
CA ALA A 25 5.69 -18.16 4.38
C ALA A 25 4.45 -18.79 5.04
N THR A 26 3.32 -18.09 4.97
CA THR A 26 2.04 -18.57 5.50
C THR A 26 1.50 -19.76 4.71
N ASN A 27 1.50 -19.68 3.38
CA ASN A 27 0.97 -20.72 2.48
C ASN A 27 1.79 -22.01 2.49
N ASN A 28 3.11 -21.90 2.66
CA ASN A 28 4.01 -23.05 2.71
C ASN A 28 4.17 -23.63 4.13
N HIS A 29 3.36 -23.18 5.09
CA HIS A 29 3.39 -23.64 6.49
C HIS A 29 4.77 -23.56 7.15
N TYR A 30 5.52 -22.49 6.90
CA TYR A 30 6.77 -22.23 7.60
C TYR A 30 6.54 -22.11 9.12
N ASP A 31 7.61 -22.26 9.89
CA ASP A 31 7.57 -22.07 11.33
C ASP A 31 7.03 -20.67 11.69
N LYS A 32 6.21 -20.59 12.73
CA LYS A 32 5.60 -19.34 13.20
C LYS A 32 6.65 -18.28 13.54
N GLU A 33 7.84 -18.70 13.96
CA GLU A 33 8.94 -17.78 14.21
C GLU A 33 9.43 -17.09 12.93
N VAL A 34 9.48 -17.80 11.81
CA VAL A 34 9.88 -17.25 10.51
C VAL A 34 8.86 -16.23 10.02
N VAL A 35 7.55 -16.54 10.13
CA VAL A 35 6.49 -15.59 9.77
C VAL A 35 6.58 -14.32 10.63
N ARG A 36 6.77 -14.48 11.95
CA ARG A 36 6.92 -13.36 12.88
C ARG A 36 8.13 -12.48 12.55
N ASP A 37 9.26 -13.07 12.17
CA ASP A 37 10.46 -12.31 11.81
C ASP A 37 10.25 -11.47 10.54
N VAL A 38 9.50 -11.99 9.55
CA VAL A 38 9.17 -11.24 8.33
C VAL A 38 8.12 -10.15 8.62
N GLU A 39 7.12 -10.44 9.45
CA GLU A 39 6.17 -9.43 9.94
C GLU A 39 6.88 -8.30 10.68
N GLN A 40 7.88 -8.62 11.52
CA GLN A 40 8.67 -7.61 12.21
C GLN A 40 9.48 -6.74 11.24
N LYS A 41 10.07 -7.32 10.18
CA LYS A 41 10.74 -6.54 9.13
C LYS A 41 9.80 -5.53 8.46
N ARG A 42 8.55 -5.93 8.19
CA ARG A 42 7.52 -5.01 7.69
C ARG A 42 7.28 -3.86 8.67
N THR A 43 7.04 -4.21 9.93
CA THR A 43 6.79 -3.24 11.00
C THR A 43 7.94 -2.25 11.12
N ASP A 44 9.19 -2.72 11.12
CA ASP A 44 10.38 -1.88 11.21
C ASP A 44 10.51 -0.94 10.00
N LEU A 45 10.27 -1.45 8.79
CA LEU A 45 10.31 -0.65 7.56
C LEU A 45 9.27 0.48 7.58
N ILE A 46 8.03 0.17 7.98
CA ILE A 46 6.95 1.16 8.07
C ILE A 46 7.25 2.17 9.18
N ARG A 47 7.66 1.72 10.37
CA ARG A 47 7.89 2.58 11.53
C ARG A 47 9.16 3.42 11.44
N ALA A 48 10.08 3.08 10.52
CA ALA A 48 11.23 3.93 10.20
C ALA A 48 10.86 5.15 9.33
N CYS A 49 9.72 5.12 8.65
CA CYS A 49 9.26 6.23 7.82
C CYS A 49 8.75 7.39 8.68
N THR A 50 9.06 8.61 8.25
CA THR A 50 8.48 9.83 8.83
C THR A 50 6.99 9.91 8.53
N ARG A 51 6.27 10.73 9.31
CA ARG A 51 4.87 11.04 9.06
C ARG A 51 4.55 11.44 7.60
N ASP A 52 5.38 12.29 6.98
CA ASP A 52 5.12 12.79 5.63
C ASP A 52 5.33 11.69 4.57
N GLU A 53 6.30 10.80 4.79
CA GLU A 53 6.50 9.62 3.94
C GLU A 53 5.33 8.64 4.08
N LEU A 54 4.88 8.38 5.30
CA LEU A 54 3.71 7.55 5.57
C LEU A 54 2.43 8.13 4.95
N LEU A 55 2.26 9.46 5.00
CA LEU A 55 1.16 10.17 4.34
C LEU A 55 1.19 9.92 2.83
N VAL A 56 2.37 10.01 2.21
CA VAL A 56 2.54 9.76 0.77
C VAL A 56 2.24 8.31 0.43
N ILE A 57 2.84 7.34 1.14
CA ILE A 57 2.62 5.90 0.92
C ILE A 57 1.12 5.59 1.03
N LYS A 58 0.45 6.08 2.08
CA LYS A 58 -0.99 5.87 2.26
C LYS A 58 -1.83 6.53 1.18
N THR A 59 -1.40 7.68 0.67
CA THR A 59 -2.08 8.36 -0.44
C THR A 59 -1.97 7.54 -1.72
N VAL A 60 -0.80 6.97 -2.02
CA VAL A 60 -0.60 6.07 -3.18
C VAL A 60 -1.53 4.85 -3.07
N MET A 61 -1.61 4.22 -1.90
CA MET A 61 -2.58 3.13 -1.66
C MET A 61 -4.02 3.57 -1.94
N LYS A 62 -4.40 4.77 -1.50
CA LYS A 62 -5.75 5.30 -1.72
C LYS A 62 -6.07 5.55 -3.19
N VAL A 63 -5.09 5.99 -3.98
CA VAL A 63 -5.22 6.10 -5.44
C VAL A 63 -5.50 4.72 -6.04
N GLY A 64 -4.68 3.72 -5.72
CA GLY A 64 -4.88 2.34 -6.20
C GLY A 64 -6.26 1.79 -5.83
N GLN A 65 -6.66 1.96 -4.57
CA GLN A 65 -7.97 1.53 -4.07
C GLN A 65 -9.15 2.20 -4.77
N SER A 66 -9.04 3.48 -5.12
CA SER A 66 -10.21 4.29 -5.44
C SER A 66 -10.38 4.56 -6.93
N GLU A 67 -9.30 4.47 -7.70
CA GLU A 67 -9.28 4.63 -9.16
C GLU A 67 -9.28 3.25 -9.88
N ARG A 68 -9.59 2.19 -9.12
CA ARG A 68 -9.87 0.84 -9.60
C ARG A 68 -11.21 0.35 -9.06
N GLY A 69 -11.96 -0.36 -9.89
CA GLY A 69 -13.08 -1.15 -9.42
C GLY A 69 -12.60 -2.51 -8.93
N TYR A 70 -13.23 -3.05 -7.90
CA TYR A 70 -12.93 -4.38 -7.37
C TYR A 70 -14.21 -5.19 -7.34
N ARG A 71 -14.18 -6.38 -7.98
CA ARG A 71 -15.26 -7.36 -7.88
C ARG A 71 -14.79 -8.55 -7.06
N HIS A 72 -15.50 -8.77 -5.95
CA HIS A 72 -15.33 -9.94 -5.11
C HIS A 72 -16.34 -11.02 -5.51
N TYR A 73 -15.87 -12.25 -5.65
CA TYR A 73 -16.72 -13.41 -5.92
C TYR A 73 -17.16 -14.04 -4.60
N PHE A 74 -18.43 -14.46 -4.50
CA PHE A 74 -18.97 -15.03 -3.25
C PHE A 74 -18.29 -16.36 -2.87
N ASP A 75 -17.90 -17.17 -3.85
CA ASP A 75 -17.33 -18.51 -3.67
C ASP A 75 -15.81 -18.57 -3.89
N SER A 76 -15.11 -17.42 -4.00
CA SER A 76 -13.65 -17.39 -4.21
C SER A 76 -13.00 -16.22 -3.47
N ASN A 77 -11.74 -16.42 -3.08
CA ASN A 77 -10.87 -15.34 -2.62
C ASN A 77 -10.30 -14.51 -3.78
N ASP A 78 -10.62 -14.87 -5.03
CA ASP A 78 -10.20 -14.11 -6.20
C ASP A 78 -10.88 -12.73 -6.23
N VAL A 79 -10.09 -11.71 -6.55
CA VAL A 79 -10.54 -10.35 -6.77
C VAL A 79 -10.26 -9.97 -8.21
N GLU A 80 -11.31 -9.62 -8.95
CA GLU A 80 -11.17 -9.06 -10.30
C GLU A 80 -11.00 -7.54 -10.20
N ILE A 81 -9.91 -7.04 -10.78
CA ILE A 81 -9.63 -5.60 -10.91
C ILE A 81 -10.28 -5.08 -12.19
N ILE A 82 -11.15 -4.09 -12.05
CA ILE A 82 -11.82 -3.40 -13.15
C ILE A 82 -11.10 -2.07 -13.39
N TYR A 83 -10.49 -1.96 -14.56
CA TYR A 83 -9.77 -0.77 -14.99
C TYR A 83 -10.75 0.28 -15.53
N LEU A 84 -10.90 1.36 -14.80
CA LEU A 84 -11.68 2.52 -15.21
C LEU A 84 -10.76 3.61 -15.78
N PRO A 85 -11.25 4.44 -16.71
CA PRO A 85 -10.50 5.61 -17.16
C PRO A 85 -10.17 6.52 -15.97
N VAL A 86 -8.90 6.88 -15.84
CA VAL A 86 -8.44 7.84 -14.83
C VAL A 86 -8.42 9.23 -15.47
N GLU A 87 -9.27 10.13 -14.97
CA GLU A 87 -9.49 11.45 -15.57
C GLU A 87 -8.52 12.52 -15.05
N LEU A 88 -7.98 12.31 -13.85
CA LEU A 88 -7.10 13.26 -13.16
C LEU A 88 -5.63 12.93 -13.39
N ASN A 89 -4.79 13.97 -13.41
CA ASN A 89 -3.33 13.76 -13.47
C ASN A 89 -2.74 13.36 -12.10
N GLU A 90 -1.47 12.99 -12.10
CA GLU A 90 -0.78 12.44 -10.92
C GLU A 90 -0.74 13.42 -9.74
N HIS A 91 -0.60 14.71 -10.02
CA HIS A 91 -0.58 15.75 -8.98
C HIS A 91 -1.98 15.94 -8.37
N GLU A 92 -3.01 15.99 -9.22
CA GLU A 92 -4.41 16.12 -8.80
C GLU A 92 -4.86 14.92 -7.97
N LEU A 93 -4.48 13.71 -8.36
CA LEU A 93 -4.76 12.48 -7.62
C LEU A 93 -4.12 12.50 -6.23
N MET A 94 -2.83 12.84 -6.14
CA MET A 94 -2.15 12.94 -4.85
C MET A 94 -2.81 13.99 -3.94
N GLN A 95 -3.28 15.12 -4.50
CA GLN A 95 -3.98 16.14 -3.72
C GLN A 95 -5.37 15.66 -3.25
N LYS A 96 -6.17 15.08 -4.16
CA LYS A 96 -7.51 14.56 -3.87
C LYS A 96 -7.48 13.52 -2.75
N TYR A 97 -6.57 12.56 -2.83
CA TYR A 97 -6.56 11.42 -1.91
C TYR A 97 -5.79 11.66 -0.61
N SER A 98 -4.96 12.70 -0.54
CA SER A 98 -4.30 13.10 0.72
C SER A 98 -5.15 14.03 1.60
N TYR A 99 -6.20 14.65 1.03
CA TYR A 99 -7.01 15.67 1.71
C TYR A 99 -7.51 15.23 3.09
N TYR A 100 -7.98 13.99 3.24
CA TYR A 100 -8.47 13.46 4.51
C TYR A 100 -7.39 12.82 5.39
N LEU A 101 -6.19 12.60 4.84
CA LEU A 101 -5.08 11.97 5.54
C LEU A 101 -4.21 13.01 6.26
N ILE A 102 -4.24 14.28 5.85
CA ILE A 102 -3.39 15.34 6.41
C ILE A 102 -3.59 15.59 7.91
N HIS A 103 -4.74 15.18 8.48
CA HIS A 103 -5.01 15.31 9.91
C HIS A 103 -4.55 14.10 10.74
N LYS A 104 -4.10 13.02 10.08
CA LYS A 104 -3.65 11.81 10.75
C LYS A 104 -2.28 12.01 11.39
N THR A 105 -2.12 11.39 12.55
CA THR A 105 -0.83 11.28 13.23
C THR A 105 0.06 10.25 12.53
N GLU A 106 1.36 10.29 12.80
CA GLU A 106 2.33 9.30 12.31
C GLU A 106 1.92 7.88 12.67
N ARG A 107 1.53 7.66 13.93
CA ARG A 107 1.08 6.36 14.42
C ARG A 107 -0.18 5.87 13.71
N GLU A 108 -1.19 6.73 13.54
CA GLU A 108 -2.40 6.35 12.81
C GLU A 108 -2.10 5.98 11.35
N LEU A 109 -1.17 6.68 10.70
CA LEU A 109 -0.77 6.36 9.33
C LEU A 109 -0.03 5.03 9.27
N ALA A 110 0.97 4.83 10.12
CA ALA A 110 1.73 3.58 10.23
C ALA A 110 0.82 2.38 10.49
N ASP A 111 -0.03 2.46 11.51
CA ASP A 111 -0.97 1.38 11.87
C ASP A 111 -1.96 1.11 10.70
N SER A 112 -2.39 2.15 9.97
CA SER A 112 -3.29 1.99 8.81
C SER A 112 -2.64 1.36 7.57
N ILE A 113 -1.31 1.29 7.52
CA ILE A 113 -0.57 0.59 6.47
C ILE A 113 -0.27 -0.83 6.97
N GLU A 114 0.30 -0.96 8.18
CA GLU A 114 0.76 -2.22 8.78
C GLU A 114 -0.36 -3.28 8.89
N TYR A 115 -1.56 -2.88 9.31
CA TYR A 115 -2.65 -3.82 9.59
C TYR A 115 -3.67 -3.94 8.45
N TYR A 116 -3.35 -3.38 7.28
CA TYR A 116 -4.28 -3.38 6.15
C TYR A 116 -4.07 -4.61 5.26
N THR A 117 -5.15 -5.26 4.84
CA THR A 117 -5.08 -6.58 4.19
C THR A 117 -4.68 -6.55 2.71
N ALA A 118 -4.84 -5.41 2.03
CA ALA A 118 -4.59 -5.27 0.58
C ALA A 118 -3.46 -4.28 0.27
N VAL A 119 -2.42 -4.22 1.11
CA VAL A 119 -1.32 -3.25 0.96
C VAL A 119 -0.64 -3.39 -0.39
N SER A 120 -0.23 -4.61 -0.76
CA SER A 120 0.53 -4.83 -1.98
C SER A 120 -0.25 -4.53 -3.25
N GLU A 121 -1.51 -4.94 -3.29
CA GLU A 121 -2.39 -4.70 -4.43
C GLU A 121 -2.64 -3.19 -4.62
N GLN A 122 -3.01 -2.49 -3.54
CA GLN A 122 -3.28 -1.05 -3.61
C GLN A 122 -2.03 -0.22 -3.90
N LEU A 123 -0.86 -0.61 -3.36
CA LEU A 123 0.40 0.04 -3.73
C LEU A 123 0.73 -0.18 -5.19
N ARG A 124 0.60 -1.42 -5.69
CA ARG A 124 0.89 -1.75 -7.10
C ARG A 124 0.03 -0.94 -8.05
N GLU A 125 -1.29 -0.97 -7.86
CA GLU A 125 -2.23 -0.22 -8.70
C GLU A 125 -2.02 1.29 -8.57
N GLY A 126 -1.81 1.79 -7.35
CA GLY A 126 -1.55 3.20 -7.10
C GLY A 126 -0.27 3.69 -7.78
N MET A 127 0.81 2.91 -7.71
CA MET A 127 2.06 3.21 -8.39
C MET A 127 1.93 3.17 -9.91
N GLU A 128 1.17 2.21 -10.46
CA GLU A 128 0.90 2.13 -11.91
C GLU A 128 0.15 3.37 -12.39
N ILE A 129 -0.93 3.76 -11.71
CA ILE A 129 -1.72 4.96 -12.04
C ILE A 129 -0.84 6.22 -11.99
N LEU A 130 0.01 6.33 -10.97
CA LEU A 130 0.86 7.50 -10.74
C LEU A 130 2.19 7.47 -11.50
N LYS A 131 2.46 6.41 -12.28
CA LYS A 131 3.67 6.21 -13.09
C LYS A 131 4.96 6.29 -12.25
N LEU A 132 5.00 5.54 -11.14
CA LEU A 132 6.10 5.49 -10.15
C LEU A 132 7.01 4.25 -10.27
#